data_AF-A0A535M3H2-F1
#
_entry.id   AF-A0A535M3H2-F1
#
_cell.length_a   1.000
_cell.length_b   1.000
_cell.length_c   1.000
_cell.angle_alpha   90.00
_cell.angle_beta   90.00
_cell.angle_gamma   90.00
#
_symmetry.space_group_name_H-M   'P 1'
#
loop_
_entity.id
_entity.type
_entity.pdbx_description
1 polymer ?
#
loop_
_entity_poly.entity_id
_entity_poly.type
_entity_poly.pdbx_seq_one_letter_code
_entity_poly.pdbx_strand_id
1 'polypeptide(L)'
;MQRVKALDELTPADLWREVPENEEEFWQDTREKHLLLVKGLVEGVLEEEMTVLLAAGRYRRVEDRRGYRHGVYERDPGPGEPGDP
;
A
#
# COMPACT_ATOMS: atom_id res chain seq x y z
N MET A 1 -13.05 17.65 28.18
CA MET A 1 -13.44 17.61 26.75
C MET A 1 -12.61 18.65 26.02
N GLN A 2 -11.67 18.24 25.17
CA GLN A 2 -10.95 19.16 24.29
C GLN A 2 -11.90 19.60 23.15
N ARG A 3 -12.03 20.91 22.91
CA ARG A 3 -12.70 21.43 21.71
C ARG A 3 -11.77 21.19 20.53
N VAL A 4 -12.21 20.41 19.56
CA VAL A 4 -11.57 20.30 18.25
C VAL A 4 -11.96 21.53 17.45
N LYS A 5 -10.98 22.32 16.99
CA LYS A 5 -11.22 23.49 16.13
C LYS A 5 -11.69 23.03 14.76
N ALA A 6 -12.55 23.80 14.11
CA ALA A 6 -12.92 23.54 12.72
C ALA A 6 -11.76 23.88 11.77
N LEU A 7 -11.71 23.25 10.59
CA LEU A 7 -10.58 23.36 9.65
C LEU A 7 -10.35 24.81 9.19
N ASP A 8 -11.42 25.58 9.04
CA ASP A 8 -11.44 27.00 8.69
C ASP A 8 -11.00 27.92 9.84
N GLU A 9 -10.95 27.41 11.07
CA GLU A 9 -10.48 28.12 12.27
C GLU A 9 -9.03 27.77 12.64
N LEU A 10 -8.39 26.85 11.92
CA LEU A 10 -7.00 26.46 12.16
C LEU A 10 -6.04 27.51 11.61
N THR A 11 -5.08 27.89 12.45
CA THR A 11 -3.96 28.74 12.03
C THR A 11 -2.81 27.88 11.51
N PRO A 12 -1.89 28.44 10.70
CA PRO A 12 -0.67 27.72 10.28
C PRO A 12 0.14 27.17 11.46
N ALA A 13 0.17 27.87 12.60
CA ALA A 13 0.83 27.39 13.82
C ALA A 13 0.07 26.25 14.51
N ASP A 14 -1.25 26.15 14.35
CA ASP A 14 -2.01 24.99 14.79
C ASP A 14 -1.66 23.76 13.94
N LEU A 15 -1.58 23.92 12.62
CA LEU A 15 -1.25 22.84 11.68
C LEU A 15 0.20 22.35 11.85
N TRP A 16 1.13 23.26 12.14
CA TRP A 16 2.55 22.90 12.30
C TRP A 16 2.83 22.01 13.52
N ARG A 17 1.90 21.94 14.48
CA ARG A 17 2.00 21.04 15.64
C ARG A 17 1.71 19.58 15.30
N GLU A 18 1.09 19.31 14.16
CA GLU A 18 0.80 17.95 13.69
C GLU A 18 1.96 17.38 12.87
N VAL A 19 2.94 18.20 12.51
CA VAL A 19 4.15 17.79 11.80
C VAL A 19 5.13 17.20 12.81
N PRO A 20 5.67 15.98 12.59
CA PRO A 20 6.69 15.41 13.45
C PRO A 20 7.88 16.35 13.59
N GLU A 21 8.31 16.61 14.83
CA GLU A 21 9.40 17.54 15.11
C GLU A 21 10.77 16.99 14.67
N ASN A 22 10.87 15.66 14.50
CA ASN A 22 12.10 14.99 14.14
C ASN A 22 12.00 14.33 12.75
N GLU A 23 13.08 14.43 12.00
CA GLU A 23 13.19 13.93 10.64
C GLU A 23 13.06 12.39 10.57
N GLU A 24 13.56 11.68 11.58
CA GLU A 24 13.58 10.21 11.58
C GLU A 24 12.19 9.59 11.78
N GLU A 25 11.36 10.16 12.65
CA GLU A 25 9.96 9.82 12.89
C GLU A 25 9.11 10.15 11.67
N PHE A 26 9.34 11.32 11.04
CA PHE A 26 8.71 11.66 9.77
C PHE A 26 9.02 10.62 8.69
N TRP A 27 10.29 10.26 8.52
CA TRP A 27 10.68 9.27 7.51
C TRP A 27 10.23 7.85 7.85
N GLN A 28 10.21 7.46 9.13
CA GLN A 28 9.68 6.17 9.58
C GLN A 28 8.19 6.02 9.25
N ASP A 29 7.36 6.96 9.68
CA ASP A 29 5.91 6.96 9.43
C ASP A 29 5.61 7.03 7.92
N THR A 30 6.34 7.89 7.20
CA THR A 30 6.21 8.00 5.75
C THR A 30 6.60 6.69 5.05
N ARG A 31 7.68 6.02 5.49
CA ARG A 31 8.16 4.77 4.90
C ARG A 31 7.14 3.64 5.07
N GLU A 32 6.55 3.48 6.25
CA GLU A 32 5.54 2.44 6.46
C GLU A 32 4.32 2.63 5.56
N LYS A 33 3.81 3.87 5.47
CA LYS A 33 2.69 4.22 4.58
C LYS A 33 3.02 3.94 3.12
N HIS A 34 4.24 4.28 2.68
CA HIS A 34 4.71 3.99 1.32
C HIS A 34 4.81 2.49 1.06
N LEU A 35 5.33 1.71 2.00
CA LEU A 35 5.43 0.25 1.85
C LEU A 35 4.05 -0.40 1.71
N LEU A 36 3.05 0.03 2.48
CA LEU A 36 1.67 -0.45 2.35
C LEU A 36 1.06 -0.08 1.00
N LEU A 37 1.34 1.12 0.49
CA LEU A 37 0.86 1.55 -0.81
C LEU A 37 1.49 0.73 -1.95
N VAL A 38 2.82 0.54 -1.92
CA VAL A 38 3.54 -0.29 -2.88
C VAL A 38 3.04 -1.73 -2.84
N LYS A 39 2.86 -2.29 -1.64
CA LYS A 39 2.28 -3.63 -1.46
C LYS A 39 0.92 -3.74 -2.15
N GLY A 40 0.02 -2.78 -1.91
CA GLY A 40 -1.31 -2.78 -2.52
C GLY A 40 -1.28 -2.71 -4.05
N LEU A 41 -0.36 -1.92 -4.61
CA LEU A 41 -0.15 -1.84 -6.06
C LEU A 41 0.32 -3.18 -6.62
N VAL A 42 1.35 -3.79 -6.01
CA VAL A 42 1.90 -5.08 -6.47
C VAL A 42 0.85 -6.18 -6.37
N GLU A 43 0.16 -6.30 -5.23
CA GLU A 43 -0.90 -7.30 -5.05
C GLU A 43 -2.05 -7.09 -6.05
N GLY A 44 -2.40 -5.85 -6.36
CA GLY A 44 -3.41 -5.50 -7.37
C GLY A 44 -3.02 -5.96 -8.77
N VAL A 45 -1.79 -5.65 -9.21
CA VAL A 45 -1.27 -6.08 -10.52
C VAL A 45 -1.23 -7.60 -10.61
N LEU A 46 -0.71 -8.28 -9.58
CA LEU A 46 -0.65 -9.75 -9.56
C LEU A 46 -2.03 -10.40 -9.63
N GLU A 47 -3.04 -9.81 -8.97
CA GLU A 47 -4.43 -10.30 -9.04
C GLU A 47 -5.05 -10.11 -10.42
N GLU A 48 -4.73 -9.01 -11.10
CA GLU A 48 -5.15 -8.75 -12.48
C GLU A 48 -4.50 -9.75 -13.45
N GLU A 49 -3.18 -9.95 -13.34
CA GLU A 49 -2.45 -10.95 -14.14
C GLU A 49 -3.00 -12.35 -13.95
N MET A 50 -3.27 -12.76 -12.69
CA MET A 50 -3.91 -14.04 -12.41
C MET A 50 -5.29 -14.17 -13.07
N THR A 51 -6.06 -13.08 -13.10
CA THR A 51 -7.39 -13.09 -13.72
C THR A 51 -7.30 -13.29 -15.23
N VAL A 52 -6.33 -12.64 -15.88
CA VAL A 52 -6.03 -12.82 -17.31
C VAL A 52 -5.56 -14.24 -17.60
N LEU A 53 -4.59 -14.75 -16.84
CA LEU A 53 -4.02 -16.08 -17.04
C LEU A 53 -5.06 -17.19 -16.87
N LEU A 54 -5.92 -17.07 -15.86
CA LEU A 54 -6.97 -18.05 -15.58
C LEU A 54 -8.24 -17.85 -16.40
N ALA A 55 -8.32 -16.74 -17.16
CA ALA A 55 -9.54 -16.25 -17.81
C ALA A 55 -10.74 -16.13 -16.85
N ALA A 56 -10.48 -15.98 -15.55
CA ALA A 56 -11.49 -16.05 -14.51
C ALA A 56 -11.07 -15.29 -13.25
N GLY A 57 -11.97 -14.45 -12.74
CA GLY A 57 -11.83 -13.82 -11.44
C GLY A 57 -11.94 -14.82 -10.27
N ARG A 58 -11.56 -14.38 -9.07
CA ARG A 58 -11.67 -15.20 -7.86
C ARG A 58 -13.13 -15.63 -7.62
N TYR A 59 -13.32 -16.92 -7.35
CA TYR A 59 -14.61 -17.58 -7.13
C TYR A 59 -15.64 -17.48 -8.27
N ARG A 60 -15.30 -16.90 -9.42
CA ARG A 60 -16.22 -16.89 -10.57
C ARG A 60 -16.21 -18.24 -11.27
N ARG A 61 -17.42 -18.73 -11.55
CA ARG A 61 -17.65 -19.86 -12.46
C ARG A 61 -17.78 -19.30 -13.87
N VAL A 62 -16.88 -19.71 -14.75
CA VAL A 62 -16.87 -19.38 -16.18
C VAL A 62 -16.48 -20.64 -16.93
N GLU A 63 -17.06 -20.86 -18.11
CA GLU A 63 -16.83 -22.06 -18.90
C GLU A 63 -15.39 -22.11 -19.46
N ASP A 64 -14.85 -20.96 -19.88
CA ASP A 64 -13.52 -20.83 -20.49
C ASP A 64 -12.36 -20.74 -19.48
N ARG A 65 -12.57 -21.14 -18.22
CA ARG A 65 -11.54 -21.07 -17.17
C ARG A 65 -10.33 -21.94 -17.54
N ARG A 66 -9.13 -21.36 -17.44
CA ARG A 66 -7.87 -22.01 -17.86
C ARG A 66 -7.05 -22.64 -16.74
N GLY A 67 -7.57 -22.68 -15.51
CA GLY A 67 -6.90 -23.31 -14.36
C GLY A 67 -7.46 -22.93 -12.99
N TYR A 68 -6.71 -23.26 -11.95
CA TYR A 68 -7.07 -23.02 -10.55
C TYR A 68 -5.94 -22.33 -9.79
N ARG A 69 -6.32 -21.58 -8.75
CA ARG A 69 -5.36 -20.92 -7.85
C ARG A 69 -4.89 -21.90 -6.80
N HIS A 70 -3.57 -21.95 -6.56
CA HIS A 70 -2.95 -22.81 -5.56
C HIS A 70 -2.63 -22.04 -4.27
N GLY A 71 -3.65 -21.43 -3.66
CA GLY A 71 -3.49 -20.71 -2.39
C GLY A 71 -2.65 -19.43 -2.49
N VAL A 72 -2.02 -19.06 -1.38
CA VAL A 72 -1.19 -17.85 -1.23
C VAL A 72 0.24 -18.28 -0.94
N TYR A 73 1.20 -17.59 -1.57
CA TYR A 73 2.63 -17.75 -1.29
C TYR A 73 3.17 -16.43 -0.80
N GLU A 74 3.88 -16.46 0.33
CA GLU A 74 4.59 -15.30 0.84
C GLU A 74 5.86 -15.08 0.02
N ARG A 75 6.11 -13.83 -0.39
CA ARG A 75 7.32 -13.43 -1.08
C ARG A 75 7.87 -12.18 -0.40
N ASP A 76 9.16 -12.23 -0.07
CA ASP A 76 9.91 -11.04 0.27
C ASP A 76 10.14 -10.26 -1.03
N PRO A 77 9.72 -8.98 -1.15
CA PRO A 77 9.99 -8.16 -2.32
C PRO A 77 11.51 -7.94 -2.57
N GLY A 78 12.38 -8.38 -1.65
CA GLY A 78 13.82 -8.27 -1.76
C GLY A 78 14.31 -6.86 -1.43
N PRO A 79 15.56 -6.69 -0.99
CA PRO A 79 16.15 -5.36 -0.90
C PRO A 79 16.26 -4.83 -2.33
N GLY A 80 15.68 -3.66 -2.62
CA GLY A 80 16.01 -2.95 -3.85
C GLY A 80 17.53 -2.81 -3.91
N GLU A 81 18.16 -3.41 -4.93
CA GLU A 81 19.61 -3.48 -5.03
C GLU A 81 20.18 -2.06 -4.83
N PRO A 82 21.00 -1.82 -3.79
CA PRO A 82 21.79 -0.60 -3.73
C PRO A 82 22.72 -0.65 -4.95
N GLY A 83 22.72 0.42 -5.74
CA GLY A 83 23.42 0.49 -7.00
C GLY A 83 24.83 -0.08 -6.93
N ASP A 84 25.19 -0.79 -8.00
CA ASP A 84 26.55 -1.27 -8.25
C ASP A 84 27.59 -0.14 -7.99
N PRO A 85 28.75 -0.47 -7.41
CA PRO A 85 29.81 0.49 -7.13
C PRO A 85 30.44 1.12 -8.39
#